data_AF-A0AAV4LBS3-F1
#
_entry.id   AF-A0AAV4LBS3-F1
#
_cell.length_a   1.000
_cell.length_b   1.000
_cell.length_c   1.000
_cell.angle_alpha   90.00
_cell.angle_beta   90.00
_cell.angle_gamma   90.00
#
_symmetry.space_group_name_H-M   'P 1'
#
loop_
_entity.id
_entity.type
_entity.pdbx_description
1 polymer ?
#
loop_
_entity_poly.entity_id
_entity_poly.type
_entity_poly.pdbx_seq_one_letter_code
_entity_poly.pdbx_strand_id
1 'polypeptide(L)'
;MAFQVLTETQIVANLIDTYTSLITTSDDVNTGSVIRSAFEAFAQELARLYRNAQENAAEIQKMAAYTMFNFPLLPAQEAYTMVTFSTPTPPTSPVTIPAGTTVAVPGTNIQYQTPAATTWPAGATSFSVRVVCTQTGTIGNQRANTVTQLVTPIPGLNNVTVTNPRDIRTGTNLETEDQRANRFQQWVNSLHRGDVRSLIYGAKTAQLVDQYGYVTEQVMKAQLVEGNGSNTLYIDNGYYSTSQQLVQQCQQVINGYTDQNGVVHVNQFLYRLFLSQIRI
;
A
#
# COMPACT_ATOMS: atom_id res chain seq x y z
N MET A 1 -15.32 -31.94 17.61
CA MET A 1 -16.52 -31.18 18.02
C MET A 1 -16.26 -29.71 17.71
N ALA A 2 -17.16 -29.04 17.00
CA ALA A 2 -17.01 -27.61 16.73
C ALA A 2 -17.30 -26.84 18.03
N PHE A 3 -16.46 -25.86 18.36
CA PHE A 3 -16.70 -24.95 19.47
C PHE A 3 -17.93 -24.09 19.14
N GLN A 4 -18.97 -24.13 19.99
CA GLN A 4 -20.18 -23.34 19.84
C GLN A 4 -20.25 -22.31 20.97
N VAL A 5 -20.38 -21.03 20.62
CA VAL A 5 -20.61 -19.97 21.61
C VAL A 5 -22.04 -20.11 22.14
N LEU A 6 -22.15 -20.32 23.44
CA LEU A 6 -23.42 -20.37 24.14
C LEU A 6 -23.97 -18.95 24.32
N THR A 7 -25.27 -18.80 24.15
CA THR A 7 -25.96 -17.56 24.50
C THR A 7 -26.11 -17.45 26.01
N GLU A 8 -26.30 -16.23 26.53
CA GLU A 8 -26.53 -15.98 27.96
C GLU A 8 -27.67 -16.84 28.51
N THR A 9 -28.77 -16.96 27.77
CA THR A 9 -29.92 -17.81 28.15
C THR A 9 -29.56 -19.29 28.27
N GLN A 10 -28.71 -19.81 27.36
CA GLN A 10 -28.24 -21.20 27.42
C GLN A 10 -27.31 -21.42 28.61
N ILE A 11 -26.47 -20.44 28.93
CA ILE A 11 -25.56 -20.50 30.09
C ILE A 11 -26.38 -20.50 31.39
N VAL A 12 -27.38 -19.61 31.51
CA VAL A 12 -28.27 -19.57 32.68
C VAL A 12 -29.03 -20.88 32.84
N ALA A 13 -29.58 -21.45 31.76
CA ALA A 13 -30.26 -22.74 31.82
C ALA A 13 -29.33 -23.85 32.33
N ASN A 14 -28.11 -23.95 31.78
CA ASN A 14 -27.14 -24.94 32.22
C ASN A 14 -26.72 -24.76 33.69
N LEU A 15 -26.58 -23.51 34.15
CA LEU A 15 -26.24 -23.21 35.56
C LEU A 15 -27.38 -23.63 36.49
N ILE A 16 -28.63 -23.39 36.12
CA ILE A 16 -29.81 -23.81 36.88
C ILE A 16 -29.92 -25.33 36.90
N ASP A 17 -29.77 -26.01 35.77
CA ASP A 17 -29.82 -27.47 35.70
C ASP A 17 -28.71 -28.11 36.55
N THR A 18 -27.49 -27.56 36.48
CA THR A 18 -26.37 -28.02 37.30
C THR A 18 -26.64 -27.79 38.79
N TYR A 19 -27.12 -26.60 39.15
CA TYR A 19 -27.41 -26.24 40.53
C TYR A 19 -28.53 -27.10 41.14
N THR A 20 -29.66 -27.25 40.43
CA THR A 20 -30.80 -28.07 40.86
C THR A 20 -30.44 -29.55 40.98
N SER A 21 -29.48 -30.05 40.20
CA SER A 21 -28.98 -31.42 40.34
C SER A 21 -28.11 -31.65 41.59
N LEU A 22 -27.48 -30.58 42.12
CA LEU A 22 -26.53 -30.66 43.22
C LEU A 22 -27.15 -30.39 44.59
N ILE A 23 -28.20 -29.57 44.65
CA ILE A 23 -28.83 -29.22 45.91
C ILE A 23 -29.87 -30.25 46.34
N THR A 24 -30.03 -30.41 47.65
CA THR A 24 -31.10 -31.20 48.26
C THR A 24 -32.23 -30.33 48.83
N THR A 25 -32.08 -29.00 48.76
CA THR A 25 -33.00 -27.98 49.27
C THR A 25 -33.88 -27.43 48.15
N SER A 26 -35.05 -26.87 48.50
CA SER A 26 -35.98 -26.24 47.55
C SER A 26 -35.69 -24.73 47.46
N ASP A 27 -34.57 -24.37 46.86
CA ASP A 27 -34.20 -22.95 46.67
C ASP A 27 -34.91 -22.34 45.45
N ASP A 28 -35.39 -21.10 45.55
CA ASP A 28 -36.12 -20.43 44.46
C ASP A 28 -35.16 -19.96 43.35
N VAL A 29 -35.28 -20.58 42.17
CA VAL A 29 -34.46 -20.30 40.97
C VAL A 29 -35.25 -19.58 39.87
N ASN A 30 -36.48 -19.16 40.16
CA ASN A 30 -37.33 -18.47 39.19
C ASN A 30 -36.88 -17.02 38.95
N THR A 31 -37.35 -16.45 37.85
CA THR A 31 -37.11 -15.05 37.48
C THR A 31 -37.56 -14.12 38.62
N GLY A 32 -36.64 -13.29 39.10
CA GLY A 32 -36.87 -12.36 40.22
C GLY A 32 -36.23 -12.78 41.55
N SER A 33 -35.74 -14.02 41.67
CA SER A 33 -34.97 -14.48 42.84
C SER A 33 -33.55 -13.88 42.86
N VAL A 34 -32.98 -13.69 44.07
CA VAL A 34 -31.59 -13.25 44.26
C VAL A 34 -30.60 -14.24 43.64
N ILE A 35 -30.87 -15.54 43.77
CA ILE A 35 -30.02 -16.61 43.19
C ILE A 35 -30.05 -16.52 41.67
N ARG A 36 -31.23 -16.26 41.10
CA ARG A 36 -31.39 -16.09 39.65
C ARG A 36 -30.62 -14.88 39.11
N SER A 37 -30.70 -13.73 39.79
CA SER A 37 -29.92 -12.54 39.44
C SER A 37 -28.41 -12.77 39.49
N ALA A 38 -27.93 -13.58 40.45
CA ALA A 38 -26.51 -13.96 40.54
C ALA A 38 -26.08 -14.84 39.36
N PHE A 39 -26.90 -15.82 38.96
CA PHE A 39 -26.62 -16.64 37.78
C PHE A 39 -26.63 -15.83 36.48
N GLU A 40 -27.54 -14.87 36.33
CA GLU A 40 -27.60 -13.98 35.17
C GLU A 40 -26.34 -13.10 35.09
N ALA A 41 -25.91 -12.50 36.21
CA ALA A 41 -24.66 -11.73 36.24
C ALA A 41 -23.43 -12.57 35.85
N PHE A 42 -23.32 -13.80 36.36
CA PHE A 42 -22.22 -14.70 36.00
C PHE A 42 -22.30 -15.14 34.52
N ALA A 43 -23.51 -15.42 34.03
CA ALA A 43 -23.72 -15.80 32.64
C ALA A 43 -23.36 -14.67 31.66
N GLN A 44 -23.58 -13.41 32.02
CA GLN A 44 -23.16 -12.25 31.23
C GLN A 44 -21.65 -12.18 31.06
N GLU A 45 -20.89 -12.33 32.15
CA GLU A 45 -19.43 -12.32 32.09
C GLU A 45 -18.88 -13.53 31.32
N LEU A 46 -19.46 -14.72 31.51
CA LEU A 46 -19.08 -15.91 30.76
C LEU A 46 -19.37 -15.77 29.26
N ALA A 47 -20.53 -15.21 28.90
CA ALA A 47 -20.89 -14.95 27.50
C ALA A 47 -19.95 -13.92 26.85
N ARG A 48 -19.53 -12.89 27.59
CA ARG A 48 -18.51 -11.94 27.13
C ARG A 48 -17.16 -12.63 26.92
N LEU A 49 -16.73 -13.46 27.87
CA LEU A 49 -15.48 -14.22 27.76
C LEU A 49 -15.48 -15.13 26.53
N TYR A 50 -16.59 -15.84 26.26
CA TYR A 50 -16.70 -16.69 25.07
C TYR A 50 -16.62 -15.91 23.76
N ARG A 51 -17.32 -14.78 23.64
CA ARG A 51 -17.22 -13.91 22.46
C ARG A 51 -15.80 -13.39 22.27
N ASN A 52 -15.19 -12.86 23.32
CA ASN A 52 -13.82 -12.36 23.29
C ASN A 52 -12.83 -13.46 22.89
N ALA A 53 -12.98 -14.69 23.41
CA ALA A 53 -12.11 -15.81 23.06
C ALA A 53 -12.25 -16.20 21.58
N GLN A 54 -13.48 -16.22 21.04
CA GLN A 54 -13.71 -16.53 19.63
C GLN A 54 -13.15 -15.45 18.71
N GLU A 55 -13.41 -14.18 19.01
CA GLU A 55 -12.91 -13.03 18.24
C GLU A 55 -11.38 -12.98 18.26
N ASN A 56 -10.78 -13.13 19.45
CA ASN A 56 -9.32 -13.18 19.60
C ASN A 56 -8.70 -14.36 18.84
N ALA A 57 -9.32 -15.55 18.89
CA ALA A 57 -8.82 -16.71 18.14
C ALA A 57 -8.84 -16.46 16.62
N ALA A 58 -9.91 -15.84 16.11
CA ALA A 58 -10.03 -15.49 14.70
C ALA A 58 -8.97 -14.45 14.27
N GLU A 59 -8.75 -13.42 15.09
CA GLU A 59 -7.72 -12.40 14.81
C GLU A 59 -6.30 -12.96 14.90
N ILE A 60 -6.00 -13.79 15.91
CA ILE A 60 -4.70 -14.46 16.04
C ILE A 60 -4.44 -15.35 14.83
N GLN A 61 -5.43 -16.10 14.33
CA GLN A 61 -5.26 -16.94 13.15
C GLN A 61 -4.88 -16.11 11.91
N LYS A 62 -5.53 -14.96 11.69
CA LYS A 62 -5.20 -14.04 10.59
C LYS A 62 -3.77 -13.49 10.74
N MET A 63 -3.44 -13.00 11.93
CA MET A 63 -2.12 -12.44 12.23
C MET A 63 -0.99 -13.47 12.12
N ALA A 64 -1.25 -14.72 12.54
CA ALA A 64 -0.32 -15.82 12.39
C ALA A 64 -0.07 -16.13 10.90
N ALA A 65 -1.10 -16.13 10.06
CA ALA A 65 -0.94 -16.31 8.61
C ALA A 65 -0.05 -15.22 8.00
N TYR A 66 -0.30 -13.94 8.32
CA TYR A 66 0.53 -12.84 7.82
C TYR A 66 1.98 -12.94 8.30
N THR A 67 2.20 -13.36 9.55
CA THR A 67 3.55 -13.52 10.12
C THR A 67 4.28 -14.69 9.46
N MET A 68 3.61 -15.83 9.27
CA MET A 68 4.19 -17.03 8.66
C MET A 68 4.63 -16.80 7.22
N PHE A 69 3.90 -15.98 6.46
CA PHE A 69 4.23 -15.63 5.08
C PHE A 69 5.00 -14.31 4.94
N ASN A 70 5.44 -13.71 6.05
CA ASN A 70 6.13 -12.41 6.08
C ASN A 70 5.42 -11.33 5.24
N PHE A 71 4.13 -11.12 5.53
CA PHE A 71 3.24 -10.23 4.80
C PHE A 71 2.87 -9.00 5.65
N PRO A 72 3.81 -8.05 5.86
CA PRO A 72 3.54 -6.85 6.64
C PRO A 72 2.60 -5.90 5.90
N LEU A 73 2.07 -4.92 6.64
CA LEU A 73 1.40 -3.75 6.07
C LEU A 73 2.39 -2.96 5.22
N LEU A 74 1.93 -2.47 4.07
CA LEU A 74 2.72 -1.52 3.28
C LEU A 74 2.81 -0.18 4.03
N PRO A 75 4.02 0.39 4.21
CA PRO A 75 4.20 1.63 4.95
C PRO A 75 3.57 2.81 4.19
N ALA A 76 3.28 3.88 4.92
CA ALA A 76 2.95 5.15 4.28
C ALA A 76 4.14 5.66 3.46
N GLN A 77 3.88 6.14 2.25
CA GLN A 77 4.89 6.70 1.36
C GLN A 77 4.72 8.22 1.27
N GLU A 78 5.83 8.94 1.31
CA GLU A 78 5.87 10.38 1.04
C GLU A 78 5.59 10.65 -0.43
N ALA A 79 4.84 11.71 -0.70
CA ALA A 79 4.62 12.13 -2.07
C ALA A 79 5.90 12.77 -2.64
N TYR A 80 6.36 12.31 -3.79
CA TYR A 80 7.49 12.89 -4.50
C TYR A 80 7.11 13.24 -5.93
N THR A 81 7.77 14.26 -6.48
CA THR A 81 7.56 14.69 -7.86
C THR A 81 8.80 15.40 -8.40
N MET A 82 8.80 15.64 -9.72
CA MET A 82 9.73 16.57 -10.34
C MET A 82 9.08 17.95 -10.38
N VAL A 83 9.75 18.92 -9.77
CA VAL A 83 9.37 20.33 -9.77
C VAL A 83 10.33 21.07 -10.71
N THR A 84 9.80 21.98 -11.51
CA THR A 84 10.57 22.81 -12.41
C THR A 84 10.81 24.17 -11.77
N PHE A 85 12.08 24.45 -11.49
CA PHE A 85 12.53 25.80 -11.17
C PHE A 85 12.75 26.57 -12.47
N SER A 86 12.44 27.86 -12.47
CA SER A 86 12.68 28.76 -13.60
C SER A 86 13.18 30.11 -13.10
N THR A 87 14.12 30.71 -13.82
CA THR A 87 14.67 32.05 -13.53
C THR A 87 14.72 32.88 -14.81
N PRO A 88 14.40 34.20 -14.75
CA PRO A 88 14.48 35.07 -15.91
C PRO A 88 15.92 35.30 -16.39
N THR A 89 16.91 35.19 -15.50
CA THR A 89 18.32 35.40 -15.83
C THR A 89 19.07 34.08 -15.62
N PRO A 90 19.51 33.40 -16.70
CA PRO A 90 20.19 32.13 -16.57
C PRO A 90 21.53 32.30 -15.83
N PRO A 91 21.92 31.31 -15.00
CA PRO A 91 23.19 31.38 -14.27
C PRO A 91 24.38 31.32 -15.24
N THR A 92 25.42 32.13 -14.98
CA THR A 92 26.63 32.19 -15.82
C THR A 92 27.64 31.09 -15.48
N SER A 93 27.49 30.43 -14.34
CA SER A 93 28.25 29.26 -13.89
C SER A 93 27.30 28.25 -13.25
N PRO A 94 27.64 26.94 -13.17
CA PRO A 94 26.76 25.96 -12.56
C PRO A 94 26.45 26.31 -11.10
N VAL A 95 25.16 26.30 -10.73
CA VAL A 95 24.70 26.63 -9.37
C VAL A 95 24.22 25.35 -8.68
N THR A 96 24.70 25.10 -7.48
CA THR A 96 24.23 23.95 -6.68
C THR A 96 22.96 24.32 -5.92
N ILE A 97 21.90 23.55 -6.13
CA ILE A 97 20.71 23.51 -5.27
C ILE A 97 21.03 22.55 -4.12
N PRO A 98 21.15 23.02 -2.87
CA PRO A 98 21.45 22.16 -1.74
C PRO A 98 20.32 21.15 -1.47
N ALA A 99 20.66 20.03 -0.83
CA ALA A 99 19.66 19.17 -0.21
C ALA A 99 18.90 19.97 0.87
N GLY A 100 17.61 19.67 1.05
CA GLY A 100 16.74 20.39 1.99
C GLY A 100 16.18 21.72 1.48
N THR A 101 16.42 22.07 0.21
CA THR A 101 15.76 23.24 -0.41
C THR A 101 14.26 23.03 -0.41
N THR A 102 13.53 23.91 0.28
CA THR A 102 12.10 23.72 0.55
C THR A 102 11.21 24.51 -0.42
N VAL A 103 10.22 23.83 -0.99
CA VAL A 103 9.14 24.39 -1.80
C VAL A 103 7.80 24.04 -1.16
N ALA A 104 6.78 24.87 -1.34
CA ALA A 104 5.49 24.72 -0.64
C ALA A 104 4.31 25.04 -1.55
N VAL A 105 3.14 24.55 -1.12
CA VAL A 105 1.85 24.99 -1.67
C VAL A 105 1.43 26.26 -0.91
N PRO A 106 1.26 27.42 -1.60
CA PRO A 106 0.89 28.67 -0.94
C PRO A 106 -0.36 28.54 -0.08
N GLY A 107 -0.33 29.13 1.12
CA GLY A 107 -1.48 29.15 2.03
C GLY A 107 -1.76 27.82 2.75
N THR A 108 -0.83 26.86 2.69
CA THR A 108 -0.95 25.57 3.39
C THR A 108 0.33 25.22 4.15
N ASN A 109 0.28 24.18 4.98
CA ASN A 109 1.44 23.62 5.67
C ASN A 109 2.14 22.50 4.87
N ILE A 110 1.81 22.33 3.59
CA ILE A 110 2.34 21.26 2.75
C ILE A 110 3.64 21.73 2.12
N GLN A 111 4.73 21.04 2.46
CA GLN A 111 6.09 21.39 2.05
C GLN A 111 6.78 20.17 1.44
N TYR A 112 7.68 20.43 0.50
CA TYR A 112 8.52 19.45 -0.17
C TYR A 112 9.97 19.91 -0.14
N GLN A 113 10.89 18.96 -0.01
CA GLN A 113 12.32 19.20 0.10
C GLN A 113 13.09 18.41 -0.96
N THR A 114 14.19 18.98 -1.43
CA THR A 114 15.13 18.25 -2.29
C THR A 114 15.87 17.19 -1.48
N PRO A 115 15.80 15.90 -1.84
CA PRO A 115 16.40 14.83 -1.04
C PRO A 115 17.94 14.79 -1.16
N ALA A 116 18.48 15.32 -2.26
CA ALA A 116 19.91 15.38 -2.52
C ALA A 116 20.27 16.71 -3.19
N ALA A 117 21.55 17.08 -3.11
CA ALA A 117 22.06 18.25 -3.81
C ALA A 117 22.07 17.98 -5.33
N THR A 118 21.61 18.96 -6.11
CA THR A 118 21.58 18.87 -7.58
C THR A 118 22.15 20.14 -8.19
N THR A 119 22.89 20.01 -9.29
CA THR A 119 23.52 21.16 -9.95
C THR A 119 22.65 21.66 -11.10
N TRP A 120 22.23 22.91 -11.02
CA TRP A 120 21.61 23.65 -12.11
C TRP A 120 22.70 24.05 -13.12
N PRO A 121 22.62 23.60 -14.39
CA PRO A 121 23.63 23.91 -15.39
C PRO A 121 23.66 25.40 -15.78
N ALA A 122 24.84 25.91 -16.08
CA ALA A 122 25.00 27.27 -16.61
C ALA A 122 24.21 27.45 -17.93
N GLY A 123 23.64 28.62 -18.14
CA GLY A 123 22.91 28.98 -19.36
C GLY A 123 21.47 28.45 -19.46
N ALA A 124 21.01 27.58 -18.55
CA ALA A 124 19.65 27.06 -18.56
C ALA A 124 18.68 27.97 -17.77
N THR A 125 17.57 28.38 -18.38
CA THR A 125 16.53 29.20 -17.73
C THR A 125 15.56 28.39 -16.90
N SER A 126 15.47 27.08 -17.12
CA SER A 126 14.66 26.14 -16.34
C SER A 126 15.41 24.86 -16.02
N PHE A 127 15.11 24.27 -14.87
CA PHE A 127 15.71 23.02 -14.42
C PHE A 127 14.73 22.25 -13.55
N SER A 128 14.53 20.96 -13.85
CA SER A 128 13.64 20.09 -13.09
C SER A 128 14.42 19.31 -12.04
N VAL A 129 13.95 19.35 -10.80
CA VAL A 129 14.57 18.71 -9.64
C VAL A 129 13.53 17.89 -8.89
N ARG A 130 13.95 16.74 -8.36
CA ARG A 130 13.11 15.90 -7.52
C ARG A 130 12.92 16.55 -6.15
N VAL A 131 11.68 16.59 -5.69
CA VAL A 131 11.31 17.00 -4.34
C VAL A 131 10.44 15.92 -3.70
N VAL A 132 10.52 15.81 -2.38
CA VAL A 132 9.80 14.84 -1.56
C VAL A 132 9.05 15.59 -0.46
N CYS A 133 7.79 15.24 -0.24
CA CYS A 133 6.94 15.84 0.79
C CYS A 133 7.53 15.55 2.17
N THR A 134 7.54 16.54 3.05
CA THR A 134 8.01 16.37 4.44
C THR A 134 7.05 15.57 5.32
N GLN A 135 5.85 15.30 4.81
CA GLN A 135 4.81 14.50 5.46
C GLN A 135 4.50 13.27 4.61
N THR A 136 4.44 12.11 5.26
CA THR A 136 4.01 10.84 4.66
C THR A 136 2.51 10.83 4.40
N GLY A 137 2.07 10.11 3.36
CA GLY A 137 0.65 9.91 3.10
C GLY A 137 0.11 10.68 1.90
N THR A 138 -1.20 10.56 1.69
CA THR A 138 -1.91 11.20 0.58
C THR A 138 -2.01 12.72 0.73
N ILE A 139 -1.62 13.29 1.87
CA ILE A 139 -1.61 14.74 2.13
C ILE A 139 -0.73 15.47 1.12
N GLY A 140 0.41 14.87 0.74
CA GLY A 140 1.32 15.41 -0.28
C GLY A 140 0.82 15.22 -1.72
N ASN A 141 -0.37 14.66 -1.95
CA ASN A 141 -0.92 14.55 -3.29
C ASN A 141 -1.61 15.85 -3.69
N GLN A 142 -1.11 16.45 -4.77
CA GLN A 142 -1.49 17.79 -5.20
C GLN A 142 -1.68 17.82 -6.71
N ARG A 143 -2.51 18.74 -7.20
CA ARG A 143 -2.72 18.93 -8.65
C ARG A 143 -1.51 19.61 -9.29
N ALA A 144 -1.40 19.51 -10.61
CA ALA A 144 -0.43 20.29 -11.37
C ALA A 144 -0.54 21.81 -11.05
N ASN A 145 0.60 22.49 -11.03
CA ASN A 145 0.76 23.92 -10.82
C ASN A 145 0.27 24.46 -9.46
N THR A 146 0.27 23.65 -8.40
CA THR A 146 -0.08 24.09 -7.03
C THR A 146 1.14 24.34 -6.14
N VAL A 147 2.25 23.64 -6.37
CA VAL A 147 3.51 23.83 -5.64
C VAL A 147 4.28 24.97 -6.30
N THR A 148 3.98 26.19 -5.88
CA THR A 148 4.46 27.42 -6.53
C THR A 148 5.25 28.37 -5.62
N GLN A 149 5.35 28.05 -4.32
CA GLN A 149 6.10 28.86 -3.36
C GLN A 149 7.51 28.29 -3.13
N LEU A 150 8.54 29.09 -3.38
CA LEU A 150 9.89 28.79 -2.91
C LEU A 150 10.06 29.32 -1.49
N VAL A 151 10.36 28.45 -0.53
CA VAL A 151 10.53 28.82 0.88
C VAL A 151 12.00 29.07 1.19
N THR A 152 12.88 28.15 0.79
CA THR A 152 14.33 28.30 0.95
C THR A 152 14.91 28.96 -0.30
N PRO A 153 15.48 30.18 -0.22
CA PRO A 153 16.12 30.79 -1.37
C PRO A 153 17.34 29.96 -1.81
N ILE A 154 17.56 29.87 -3.12
CA ILE A 154 18.71 29.15 -3.69
C ILE A 154 19.88 30.12 -3.81
N PRO A 155 21.02 29.88 -3.13
CA PRO A 155 22.17 30.77 -3.21
C PRO A 155 22.67 30.95 -4.66
N GLY A 156 22.95 32.20 -5.06
CA GLY A 156 23.45 32.52 -6.40
C GLY A 156 22.39 32.66 -7.49
N LEU A 157 21.10 32.47 -7.18
CA LEU A 157 19.99 32.72 -8.09
C LEU A 157 19.02 33.76 -7.52
N ASN A 158 18.53 34.64 -8.40
CA ASN A 158 17.52 35.63 -8.06
C ASN A 158 16.23 35.37 -8.84
N ASN A 159 15.09 35.80 -8.27
CA ASN A 159 13.76 35.71 -8.88
C ASN A 159 13.40 34.30 -9.40
N VAL A 160 13.75 33.27 -8.64
CA VAL A 160 13.42 31.89 -8.98
C VAL A 160 11.94 31.64 -8.73
N THR A 161 11.25 31.23 -9.77
CA THR A 161 9.88 30.70 -9.70
C THR A 161 9.91 29.18 -9.71
N VAL A 162 8.90 28.57 -9.13
CA VAL A 162 8.81 27.11 -9.01
C VAL A 162 7.42 26.64 -9.43
N THR A 163 7.33 25.51 -10.11
CA THR A 163 6.04 24.90 -10.47
C THR A 163 6.16 23.37 -10.58
N ASN A 164 5.12 22.64 -10.21
CA ASN A 164 4.98 21.22 -10.52
C ASN A 164 4.19 21.04 -11.83
N PRO A 165 4.82 20.63 -12.95
CA PRO A 165 4.13 20.53 -14.24
C PRO A 165 3.08 19.40 -14.30
N ARG A 166 3.13 18.44 -13.37
CA ARG A 166 2.23 17.27 -13.31
C ARG A 166 1.62 17.12 -11.93
N ASP A 167 0.48 16.42 -11.89
CA ASP A 167 -0.16 15.97 -10.65
C ASP A 167 0.79 15.09 -9.83
N ILE A 168 0.84 15.35 -8.52
CA ILE A 168 1.52 14.53 -7.52
C ILE A 168 0.51 13.53 -6.98
N ARG A 169 0.77 12.23 -7.22
CA ARG A 169 -0.13 11.12 -6.83
C ARG A 169 0.61 9.97 -6.14
N THR A 170 1.87 10.19 -5.80
CA THR A 170 2.81 9.18 -5.31
C THR A 170 2.74 8.98 -3.80
N GLY A 171 2.12 9.90 -3.07
CA GLY A 171 1.91 9.76 -1.63
C GLY A 171 0.81 8.76 -1.34
N THR A 172 1.10 7.77 -0.49
CA THR A 172 0.15 6.73 -0.09
C THR A 172 0.09 6.65 1.42
N ASN A 173 -1.12 6.51 1.98
CA ASN A 173 -1.28 6.29 3.41
C ASN A 173 -0.80 4.88 3.79
N LEU A 174 -0.62 4.67 5.10
CA LEU A 174 -0.43 3.33 5.64
C LEU A 174 -1.57 2.43 5.14
N GLU A 175 -1.22 1.26 4.66
CA GLU A 175 -2.20 0.26 4.23
C GLU A 175 -3.17 -0.07 5.39
N THR A 176 -4.46 -0.19 5.09
CA THR A 176 -5.44 -0.64 6.09
C THR A 176 -5.48 -2.17 6.19
N GLU A 177 -6.00 -2.70 7.29
CA GLU A 177 -6.15 -4.15 7.46
C GLU A 177 -7.00 -4.81 6.38
N ASP A 178 -8.08 -4.15 5.95
CA ASP A 178 -8.92 -4.63 4.85
C ASP A 178 -8.18 -4.63 3.51
N GLN A 179 -7.36 -3.61 3.24
CA GLN A 179 -6.52 -3.56 2.05
C GLN A 179 -5.48 -4.68 2.07
N ARG A 180 -4.84 -4.91 3.22
CA ARG A 180 -3.90 -6.02 3.42
C ARG A 180 -4.57 -7.37 3.21
N ALA A 181 -5.75 -7.58 3.75
CA ALA A 181 -6.51 -8.83 3.57
C ALA A 181 -6.82 -9.09 2.09
N ASN A 182 -7.26 -8.06 1.35
CA ASN A 182 -7.49 -8.15 -0.10
C ASN A 182 -6.19 -8.44 -0.87
N ARG A 183 -5.09 -7.74 -0.54
CA ARG A 183 -3.77 -7.97 -1.15
C ARG A 183 -3.26 -9.38 -0.86
N PHE A 184 -3.47 -9.89 0.35
CA PHE A 184 -3.09 -11.25 0.75
C PHE A 184 -3.90 -12.30 -0.02
N GLN A 185 -5.22 -12.12 -0.18
CA GLN A 185 -6.03 -13.02 -1.00
C GLN A 185 -5.57 -13.03 -2.47
N GLN A 186 -5.26 -11.86 -3.04
CA GLN A 186 -4.72 -11.77 -4.39
C GLN A 186 -3.37 -12.47 -4.51
N TRP A 187 -2.50 -12.30 -3.50
CA TRP A 187 -1.22 -12.99 -3.42
C TRP A 187 -1.38 -14.51 -3.34
N VAL A 188 -2.23 -15.03 -2.45
CA VAL A 188 -2.52 -16.47 -2.34
C VAL A 188 -3.05 -17.03 -3.67
N ASN A 189 -3.97 -16.32 -4.31
CA ASN A 189 -4.49 -16.72 -5.62
C ASN A 189 -3.41 -16.73 -6.71
N SER A 190 -2.38 -15.90 -6.59
CA SER A 190 -1.26 -15.85 -7.53
C SER A 190 -0.25 -17.00 -7.36
N LEU A 191 -0.29 -17.72 -6.23
CA LEU A 191 0.69 -18.77 -5.90
C LEU A 191 0.67 -19.95 -6.86
N HIS A 192 -0.47 -20.24 -7.50
CA HIS A 192 -0.58 -21.36 -8.43
C HIS A 192 0.26 -21.17 -9.70
N ARG A 193 0.68 -19.93 -10.02
CA ARG A 193 1.50 -19.53 -11.17
C ARG A 193 0.93 -19.95 -12.53
N GLY A 194 1.02 -19.09 -13.53
CA GLY A 194 0.57 -19.40 -14.90
C GLY A 194 -0.95 -19.39 -15.11
N ASP A 195 -1.73 -18.90 -14.15
CA ASP A 195 -3.14 -18.57 -14.33
C ASP A 195 -3.34 -17.08 -14.63
N VAL A 196 -4.53 -16.71 -15.11
CA VAL A 196 -4.86 -15.32 -15.43
C VAL A 196 -4.63 -14.39 -14.24
N ARG A 197 -4.93 -14.84 -13.02
CA ARG A 197 -4.82 -14.03 -11.80
C ARG A 197 -3.36 -13.79 -11.39
N SER A 198 -2.50 -14.80 -11.50
CA SER A 198 -1.06 -14.67 -11.23
C SER A 198 -0.36 -13.75 -12.23
N LEU A 199 -0.75 -13.79 -13.51
CA LEU A 199 -0.23 -12.86 -14.51
C LEU A 199 -0.62 -11.41 -14.21
N ILE A 200 -1.89 -11.17 -13.86
CA ILE A 200 -2.37 -9.84 -13.48
C ILE A 200 -1.69 -9.36 -12.20
N TYR A 201 -1.55 -10.23 -11.20
CA TYR A 201 -0.88 -9.90 -9.94
C TYR A 201 0.60 -9.59 -10.16
N GLY A 202 1.32 -10.45 -10.90
CA GLY A 202 2.72 -10.24 -11.25
C GLY A 202 2.93 -8.96 -12.04
N ALA A 203 2.05 -8.65 -12.99
CA ALA A 203 2.11 -7.38 -13.73
C ALA A 203 2.04 -6.15 -12.81
N LYS A 204 1.18 -6.18 -11.78
CA LYS A 204 1.05 -5.09 -10.79
C LYS A 204 2.25 -4.92 -9.88
N THR A 205 3.12 -5.93 -9.77
CA THR A 205 4.38 -5.81 -9.02
C THR A 205 5.48 -5.11 -9.81
N ALA A 206 5.28 -4.89 -11.12
CA ALA A 206 6.27 -4.23 -11.96
C ALA A 206 6.30 -2.73 -11.70
N GLN A 207 7.49 -2.25 -11.32
CA GLN A 207 7.78 -0.85 -11.04
C GLN A 207 9.17 -0.49 -11.57
N LEU A 208 9.31 0.74 -12.03
CA LEU A 208 10.57 1.39 -12.35
C LEU A 208 11.00 2.25 -11.18
N VAL A 209 12.27 2.20 -10.84
CA VAL A 209 12.84 2.92 -9.70
C VAL A 209 13.98 3.81 -10.20
N ASP A 210 14.10 5.01 -9.66
CA ASP A 210 15.22 5.91 -9.94
C ASP A 210 16.50 5.50 -9.18
N GLN A 211 17.59 6.23 -9.43
CA GLN A 211 18.87 6.06 -8.73
C GLN A 211 18.80 6.31 -7.20
N TYR A 212 17.71 6.90 -6.71
CA TYR A 212 17.50 7.26 -5.31
C TYR A 212 16.49 6.34 -4.60
N GLY A 213 15.97 5.30 -5.26
CA GLY A 213 15.01 4.35 -4.70
C GLY A 213 13.53 4.75 -4.81
N TYR A 214 13.19 5.85 -5.49
CA TYR A 214 11.81 6.29 -5.71
C TYR A 214 11.22 5.69 -6.99
N VAL A 215 9.96 5.27 -6.90
CA VAL A 215 9.22 4.67 -8.02
C VAL A 215 8.90 5.73 -9.07
N THR A 216 9.49 5.66 -10.26
CA THR A 216 9.18 6.62 -11.33
C THR A 216 7.89 6.28 -12.06
N GLU A 217 7.60 4.98 -12.16
CA GLU A 217 6.43 4.45 -12.87
C GLU A 217 6.10 3.06 -12.32
N GLN A 218 4.82 2.72 -12.25
CA GLN A 218 4.36 1.41 -11.79
C GLN A 218 3.08 1.02 -12.52
N VAL A 219 2.80 -0.27 -12.60
CA VAL A 219 1.57 -0.78 -13.19
C VAL A 219 0.42 -0.63 -12.19
N MET A 220 -0.52 0.27 -12.47
CA MET A 220 -1.70 0.51 -11.65
C MET A 220 -2.84 -0.44 -11.99
N LYS A 221 -3.04 -0.71 -13.28
CA LYS A 221 -4.06 -1.62 -13.79
C LYS A 221 -3.44 -2.58 -14.80
N ALA A 222 -3.93 -3.81 -14.78
CA ALA A 222 -3.52 -4.84 -15.72
C ALA A 222 -4.74 -5.69 -16.08
N GLN A 223 -4.84 -6.07 -17.36
CA GLN A 223 -5.89 -6.94 -17.86
C GLN A 223 -5.31 -7.90 -18.89
N LEU A 224 -5.57 -9.20 -18.70
CA LEU A 224 -5.22 -10.21 -19.68
C LEU A 224 -6.42 -10.48 -20.60
N VAL A 225 -6.17 -10.52 -21.90
CA VAL A 225 -7.11 -10.98 -22.91
C VAL A 225 -6.57 -12.26 -23.52
N GLU A 226 -7.32 -13.35 -23.35
CA GLU A 226 -6.97 -14.66 -23.90
C GLU A 226 -7.42 -14.73 -25.37
N GLY A 227 -6.48 -15.09 -26.25
CA GLY A 227 -6.73 -15.28 -27.67
C GLY A 227 -6.37 -16.70 -28.10
N ASN A 228 -6.85 -17.11 -29.27
CA ASN A 228 -6.50 -18.43 -29.81
C ASN A 228 -5.02 -18.44 -30.24
N GLY A 229 -4.15 -19.04 -29.43
CA GLY A 229 -2.71 -19.17 -29.70
C GLY A 229 -1.81 -18.05 -29.14
N SER A 230 -2.38 -16.97 -28.58
CA SER A 230 -1.62 -15.93 -27.88
C SER A 230 -2.48 -15.23 -26.85
N ASN A 231 -1.94 -15.06 -25.65
CA ASN A 231 -2.50 -14.19 -24.62
C ASN A 231 -1.85 -12.81 -24.72
N THR A 232 -2.65 -11.76 -24.57
CA THR A 232 -2.17 -10.36 -24.59
C THR A 232 -2.45 -9.75 -23.23
N LEU A 233 -1.41 -9.21 -22.60
CA LEU A 233 -1.53 -8.47 -21.35
C LEU A 233 -1.48 -6.96 -21.65
N TYR A 234 -2.52 -6.26 -21.21
CA TYR A 234 -2.62 -4.80 -21.23
C TYR A 234 -2.23 -4.26 -19.85
N ILE A 235 -1.40 -3.23 -19.82
CA ILE A 235 -0.96 -2.56 -18.59
C ILE A 235 -1.14 -1.05 -18.70
N ASP A 236 -1.56 -0.44 -17.60
CA ASP A 236 -1.79 1.00 -17.48
C ASP A 236 -1.10 1.51 -16.22
N ASN A 237 -0.29 2.56 -16.37
CA ASN A 237 0.43 3.23 -15.30
C ASN A 237 -0.42 4.27 -14.54
N GLY A 238 -1.69 4.44 -14.92
CA GLY A 238 -2.62 5.40 -14.33
C GLY A 238 -2.42 6.83 -14.84
N TYR A 239 -1.55 7.04 -15.84
CA TYR A 239 -1.32 8.28 -16.55
C TYR A 239 -1.65 8.11 -18.04
N TYR A 240 -1.50 9.18 -18.83
CA TYR A 240 -1.89 9.19 -20.25
C TYR A 240 -1.01 8.32 -21.17
N SER A 241 0.11 7.77 -20.70
CA SER A 241 1.00 6.93 -21.52
C SER A 241 1.91 6.06 -20.66
N THR A 242 1.92 4.75 -20.93
CA THR A 242 2.86 3.78 -20.35
C THR A 242 4.21 3.80 -21.09
N SER A 243 5.33 3.85 -20.36
CA SER A 243 6.66 3.83 -21.00
C SER A 243 7.03 2.45 -21.51
N GLN A 244 7.87 2.39 -22.56
CA GLN A 244 8.42 1.12 -23.05
C GLN A 244 9.32 0.43 -22.02
N GLN A 245 9.95 1.20 -21.13
CA GLN A 245 10.75 0.66 -20.04
C GLN A 245 9.88 -0.10 -19.04
N LEU A 246 8.69 0.41 -18.69
CA LEU A 246 7.78 -0.29 -17.80
C LEU A 246 7.25 -1.58 -18.44
N VAL A 247 6.94 -1.54 -19.74
CA VAL A 247 6.53 -2.73 -20.50
C VAL A 247 7.62 -3.80 -20.46
N GLN A 248 8.88 -3.42 -20.69
CA GLN A 248 10.01 -4.35 -20.63
C GLN A 248 10.20 -4.91 -19.21
N GLN A 249 10.12 -4.07 -18.18
CA GLN A 249 10.23 -4.50 -16.79
C GLN A 249 9.11 -5.48 -16.42
N CYS A 250 7.88 -5.18 -16.83
CA CYS A 250 6.73 -6.08 -16.64
C CYS A 250 6.96 -7.42 -17.35
N GLN A 251 7.48 -7.40 -18.58
CA GLN A 251 7.81 -8.62 -19.30
C GLN A 251 8.89 -9.45 -18.58
N GLN A 252 9.90 -8.79 -18.02
CA GLN A 252 10.97 -9.44 -17.25
C GLN A 252 10.45 -10.07 -15.95
N VAL A 253 9.54 -9.39 -15.24
CA VAL A 253 8.88 -9.92 -14.04
C VAL A 253 8.05 -11.16 -14.39
N ILE A 254 7.32 -11.11 -15.51
CA ILE A 254 6.41 -12.17 -15.93
C ILE A 254 7.12 -13.35 -16.59
N ASN A 255 8.23 -13.16 -17.30
CA ASN A 255 8.93 -14.24 -18.00
C ASN A 255 10.15 -14.76 -17.23
N GLY A 256 10.64 -13.99 -16.25
CA GLY A 256 12.01 -14.12 -15.78
C GLY A 256 13.00 -13.56 -16.80
N TYR A 257 14.21 -13.25 -16.35
CA TYR A 257 15.29 -12.77 -17.20
C TYR A 257 16.65 -13.22 -16.68
N THR A 258 17.67 -13.18 -17.53
CA THR A 258 19.06 -13.35 -17.10
C THR A 258 19.71 -11.98 -17.15
N ASP A 259 20.36 -11.57 -16.07
CA ASP A 259 21.07 -10.30 -16.04
C ASP A 259 22.39 -10.37 -16.83
N GLN A 260 23.02 -9.21 -16.99
CA GLN A 260 24.30 -9.10 -17.72
C GLN A 260 25.46 -9.85 -17.04
N ASN A 261 25.29 -10.24 -15.77
CA ASN A 261 26.26 -10.99 -14.99
C ASN A 261 26.00 -12.50 -15.04
N GLY A 262 25.00 -12.95 -15.83
CA GLY A 262 24.65 -14.36 -15.97
C GLY A 262 23.79 -14.90 -14.82
N VAL A 263 23.31 -14.06 -13.91
CA VAL A 263 22.38 -14.48 -12.84
C VAL A 263 20.98 -14.59 -13.43
N VAL A 264 20.38 -15.76 -13.26
CA VAL A 264 19.01 -16.03 -13.68
C VAL A 264 18.05 -15.52 -12.62
N HIS A 265 17.35 -14.43 -12.94
CA HIS A 265 16.21 -13.95 -12.20
C HIS A 265 15.01 -14.77 -12.65
N VAL A 266 14.80 -15.89 -11.95
CA VAL A 266 13.71 -16.81 -12.24
C VAL A 266 12.35 -16.12 -12.11
N ASN A 267 11.51 -16.46 -13.08
CA ASN A 267 10.14 -16.04 -13.15
C ASN A 267 9.37 -16.35 -11.86
N GLN A 268 8.61 -15.39 -11.37
CA GLN A 268 7.73 -15.60 -10.22
C GLN A 268 6.33 -16.11 -10.60
N PHE A 269 5.94 -16.07 -11.89
CA PHE A 269 4.54 -16.17 -12.34
C PHE A 269 4.23 -16.99 -13.63
N LEU A 270 5.18 -17.55 -14.41
CA LEU A 270 4.87 -18.55 -15.48
C LEU A 270 5.59 -19.90 -15.31
N TYR A 271 4.86 -20.96 -15.68
CA TYR A 271 5.42 -22.16 -16.32
C TYR A 271 5.24 -21.96 -17.84
N ARG A 272 6.35 -21.62 -18.53
CA ARG A 272 6.52 -21.44 -19.99
C ARG A 272 5.25 -21.60 -20.88
N LEU A 273 4.42 -20.56 -20.94
CA LEU A 273 3.42 -20.37 -22.00
C LEU A 273 3.80 -19.12 -22.79
N PHE A 274 3.77 -19.20 -24.12
CA PHE A 274 4.16 -18.12 -25.04
C PHE A 274 3.21 -16.91 -24.90
N LEU A 275 3.58 -15.94 -24.06
CA LEU A 275 3.05 -14.58 -24.14
C LEU A 275 3.69 -13.93 -25.37
N SER A 276 2.93 -13.80 -26.47
CA SER A 276 3.53 -13.30 -27.70
C SER A 276 3.80 -11.79 -27.63
N GLN A 277 2.95 -10.97 -26.97
CA GLN A 277 3.14 -9.51 -26.86
C GLN A 277 2.42 -8.87 -25.65
N ILE A 278 3.09 -7.95 -24.94
CA ILE A 278 2.49 -6.97 -24.01
C ILE A 278 2.26 -5.67 -24.78
N ARG A 279 1.06 -5.10 -24.70
CA ARG A 279 0.69 -3.87 -25.44
C ARG A 279 0.19 -2.78 -24.48
N ILE A 280 0.44 -1.53 -24.89
CA ILE A 280 -0.04 -0.29 -24.25
C ILE A 280 -1.50 -0.08 -24.60
#